data_AF-A0A6I2LZ10-F1
#
_entry.id   AF-A0A6I2LZ10-F1
#
_cell.length_a   1.000
_cell.length_b   1.000
_cell.length_c   1.000
_cell.angle_alpha   90.00
_cell.angle_beta   90.00
_cell.angle_gamma   90.00
#
_symmetry.space_group_name_H-M   'P 1'
#
loop_
_entity.id
_entity.type
_entity.pdbx_description
1 polymer ?
#
loop_
_entity_poly.entity_id
_entity_poly.type
_entity_poly.pdbx_seq_one_letter_code
_entity_poly.pdbx_strand_id
1 'polypeptide(L)'
;MSSTILRGARVCQPWLQGELDALCGPYAAINALRVVLFPGAILNGRDSRRLLAAGLTCLSHDTRLERACVAGISSTKLYRLTRHLAERAERLGRCKLVVRRPPNKQWTRAKLLTTIDEAHGDGAAVIVGLGNRYDHFTVIVGVWGARYLLFDSGRMQWITRESIGTDKSKRRFRLAPSDVIIVKGGADSSASPAPYDGNWPPWAEDEPVELETEGDPITTPPDWLPAVTRQPPEARRDNRRTEHPSSEG
;
A
#
# COMPACT_ATOMS: atom_id res chain seq x y z
N MET A 1 -21.97 0.22 -12.66
CA MET A 1 -20.74 0.95 -12.31
C MET A 1 -19.86 0.97 -13.54
N SER A 2 -19.41 2.15 -13.96
CA SER A 2 -18.54 2.28 -15.14
C SER A 2 -17.17 1.68 -14.84
N SER A 3 -16.71 0.80 -15.72
CA SER A 3 -15.39 0.19 -15.61
C SER A 3 -14.33 1.21 -16.00
N THR A 4 -13.32 1.41 -15.15
CA THR A 4 -12.32 2.45 -15.32
C THR A 4 -10.95 1.97 -14.85
N ILE A 5 -9.90 2.45 -15.51
CA ILE A 5 -8.50 2.17 -15.14
C ILE A 5 -7.69 3.46 -15.21
N LEU A 6 -6.74 3.63 -14.29
CA LEU A 6 -5.80 4.76 -14.35
C LEU A 6 -4.95 4.62 -15.62
N ARG A 7 -4.79 5.73 -16.36
CA ARG A 7 -4.06 5.72 -17.64
C ARG A 7 -2.64 5.19 -17.51
N GLY A 8 -1.94 5.53 -16.43
CA GLY A 8 -0.59 5.04 -16.16
C GLY A 8 -0.51 3.52 -16.05
N ALA A 9 -1.57 2.86 -15.59
CA ALA A 9 -1.62 1.41 -15.49
C ALA A 9 -1.80 0.72 -16.86
N ARG A 10 -2.16 1.45 -17.93
CA ARG A 10 -2.20 0.89 -19.29
C ARG A 10 -0.82 0.81 -19.95
N VAL A 11 0.12 1.63 -19.50
CA VAL A 11 1.45 1.79 -20.12
C VAL A 11 2.58 1.28 -19.23
N CYS A 12 2.36 1.25 -17.92
CA CYS A 12 3.31 0.74 -16.94
C CYS A 12 3.00 -0.72 -16.59
N GLN A 13 4.05 -1.48 -16.29
CA GLN A 13 4.01 -2.81 -15.69
C GLN A 13 4.37 -2.71 -14.21
N PRO A 14 3.76 -3.48 -13.28
CA PRO A 14 4.16 -3.48 -11.87
C PRO A 14 5.61 -3.87 -11.70
N TRP A 15 6.33 -3.11 -10.86
CA TRP A 15 7.59 -3.63 -10.35
C TRP A 15 7.29 -4.77 -9.39
N LEU A 16 7.94 -5.91 -9.62
CA LEU A 16 7.84 -7.11 -8.82
C LEU A 16 8.90 -7.09 -7.72
N GLN A 17 8.53 -7.57 -6.54
CA GLN A 17 9.47 -7.78 -5.44
C GLN A 17 10.19 -9.12 -5.58
N GLY A 18 11.28 -9.31 -4.82
CA GLY A 18 11.93 -10.61 -4.71
C GLY A 18 11.16 -11.57 -3.81
N GLU A 19 11.37 -12.87 -4.00
CA GLU A 19 10.68 -13.93 -3.23
C GLU A 19 11.11 -13.99 -1.76
N LEU A 20 12.32 -13.50 -1.46
CA LEU A 20 12.93 -13.57 -0.13
C LEU A 20 12.84 -12.25 0.64
N ASP A 21 12.24 -11.21 0.05
CA ASP A 21 12.13 -9.90 0.68
C ASP A 21 10.68 -9.57 1.05
N ALA A 22 10.50 -8.94 2.21
CA ALA A 22 9.21 -8.44 2.66
C ALA A 22 9.00 -6.96 2.25
N LEU A 23 9.55 -6.53 1.10
CA LEU A 23 9.56 -5.13 0.69
C LEU A 23 8.29 -4.69 -0.07
N CYS A 24 7.19 -5.42 0.03
CA CYS A 24 5.91 -5.09 -0.62
C CYS A 24 5.48 -3.63 -0.38
N GLY A 25 5.74 -3.08 0.82
CA GLY A 25 5.46 -1.69 1.14
C GLY A 25 6.18 -0.69 0.22
N PRO A 26 7.52 -0.65 0.20
CA PRO A 26 8.29 0.15 -0.75
C PRO A 26 7.85 -0.04 -2.22
N TYR A 27 7.62 -1.28 -2.66
CA TYR A 27 7.17 -1.55 -4.03
C TYR A 27 5.79 -0.96 -4.31
N ALA A 28 4.81 -1.15 -3.43
CA ALA A 28 3.47 -0.57 -3.56
C ALA A 28 3.51 0.96 -3.64
N ALA A 29 4.34 1.62 -2.82
CA ALA A 29 4.52 3.07 -2.88
C ALA A 29 5.08 3.53 -4.25
N ILE A 30 6.14 2.88 -4.74
CA ILE A 30 6.75 3.22 -6.05
C ILE A 30 5.77 2.95 -7.19
N ASN A 31 5.09 1.80 -7.16
CA ASN A 31 4.09 1.41 -8.15
C ASN A 31 2.94 2.41 -8.23
N ALA A 32 2.41 2.88 -7.08
CA ALA A 32 1.40 3.92 -7.04
C ALA A 32 1.89 5.21 -7.70
N LEU A 33 3.10 5.68 -7.36
CA LEU A 33 3.71 6.88 -7.92
C LEU A 33 3.87 6.79 -9.45
N ARG A 34 4.31 5.64 -9.96
CA ARG A 34 4.47 5.41 -11.41
C ARG A 34 3.18 5.58 -12.18
N VAL A 35 2.08 5.08 -11.62
CA VAL A 35 0.76 5.12 -12.27
C VAL A 35 0.18 6.53 -12.23
N VAL A 36 0.30 7.25 -11.10
CA VAL A 36 -0.33 8.58 -10.95
C VAL A 36 0.45 9.71 -11.60
N LEU A 37 1.76 9.55 -11.82
CA LEU A 37 2.58 10.58 -12.47
C LEU A 37 2.37 10.60 -13.99
N PHE A 38 1.88 9.52 -14.59
CA PHE A 38 1.57 9.49 -16.01
C PHE A 38 0.36 10.37 -16.37
N PRO A 39 0.36 11.10 -17.51
CA PRO A 39 1.45 11.25 -18.48
C PRO A 39 2.45 12.37 -18.15
N GLY A 40 2.24 13.13 -17.08
CA GLY A 40 3.08 14.28 -16.72
C GLY A 40 4.55 13.92 -16.50
N ALA A 41 4.83 12.72 -15.98
CA ALA A 41 6.16 12.14 -15.90
C ALA A 41 6.11 10.60 -15.96
N ILE A 42 7.13 10.00 -16.59
CA ILE A 42 7.31 8.55 -16.63
C ILE A 42 8.52 8.18 -15.79
N LEU A 43 8.27 7.57 -14.63
CA LEU A 43 9.34 7.01 -13.79
C LEU A 43 9.84 5.70 -14.39
N ASN A 44 11.00 5.77 -15.04
CA ASN A 44 11.68 4.60 -15.61
C ASN A 44 12.37 3.75 -14.52
N GLY A 45 13.08 2.69 -14.93
CA GLY A 45 13.79 1.81 -14.01
C GLY A 45 14.89 2.50 -13.20
N ARG A 46 15.60 3.49 -13.76
CA ARG A 46 16.63 4.27 -13.05
C ARG A 46 15.99 5.11 -11.95
N ASP A 47 14.89 5.80 -12.25
CA ASP A 47 14.19 6.64 -11.28
C ASP A 47 13.55 5.79 -10.18
N SER A 48 12.98 4.64 -10.55
CA SER A 48 12.41 3.69 -9.60
C SER A 48 13.47 3.11 -8.65
N ARG A 49 14.67 2.78 -9.16
CA ARG A 49 15.81 2.36 -8.32
C ARG A 49 16.28 3.47 -7.38
N ARG A 50 16.29 4.73 -7.83
CA ARG A 50 16.62 5.89 -6.98
C ARG A 50 15.60 6.09 -5.87
N LEU A 51 14.31 5.93 -6.18
CA LEU A 51 13.25 5.98 -5.18
C LEU A 51 13.35 4.82 -4.19
N LEU A 52 13.60 3.61 -4.67
CA LEU A 52 13.82 2.46 -3.80
C LEU A 52 15.00 2.70 -2.86
N ALA A 53 16.16 3.11 -3.38
CA ALA A 53 17.32 3.45 -2.57
C ALA A 53 17.00 4.51 -1.51
N ALA A 54 16.31 5.59 -1.87
CA ALA A 54 15.88 6.62 -0.92
C ALA A 54 14.93 6.07 0.15
N GLY A 55 14.03 5.15 -0.22
CA GLY A 55 13.14 4.46 0.71
C GLY A 55 13.89 3.56 1.68
N LEU A 56 14.86 2.78 1.20
CA LEU A 56 15.70 1.93 2.03
C LEU A 56 16.58 2.76 2.99
N THR A 57 17.13 3.88 2.54
CA THR A 57 17.82 4.84 3.41
C THR A 57 16.88 5.41 4.48
N CYS A 58 15.63 5.75 4.12
CA CYS A 58 14.64 6.18 5.09
C CYS A 58 14.35 5.10 6.15
N LEU A 59 14.32 3.82 5.76
CA LEU A 59 14.10 2.69 6.67
C LEU A 59 15.34 2.35 7.52
N SER A 60 16.55 2.57 7.00
CA SER A 60 17.79 2.30 7.74
C SER A 60 18.00 3.28 8.89
N HIS A 61 17.63 4.55 8.71
CA HIS A 61 17.75 5.57 9.76
C HIS A 61 16.91 5.26 11.00
N ASP A 62 15.80 4.53 10.85
CA ASP A 62 14.95 4.15 11.98
C ASP A 62 15.38 2.81 12.63
N THR A 63 16.60 2.30 12.38
CA THR A 63 17.13 0.97 12.81
C THR A 63 16.21 -0.21 12.46
N ARG A 64 15.47 -0.09 11.37
CA ARG A 64 14.37 -1.00 11.02
C ARG A 64 14.49 -1.65 9.67
N LEU A 65 15.58 -1.40 8.93
CA LEU A 65 15.75 -1.99 7.60
C LEU A 65 15.75 -3.52 7.65
N GLU A 66 16.52 -4.11 8.56
CA GLU A 66 16.56 -5.57 8.75
C GLU A 66 15.15 -6.14 9.01
N ARG A 67 14.44 -5.57 9.99
CA ARG A 67 13.06 -5.97 10.29
C ARG A 67 12.12 -5.75 9.09
N ALA A 68 12.31 -4.68 8.32
CA ALA A 68 11.51 -4.42 7.14
C ALA A 68 11.74 -5.45 6.03
N CYS A 69 12.99 -5.91 5.85
CA CYS A 69 13.32 -6.94 4.88
C CYS A 69 12.75 -8.30 5.26
N VAL A 70 12.64 -8.62 6.57
CA VAL A 70 12.17 -9.93 7.05
C VAL A 70 10.67 -9.97 7.32
N ALA A 71 10.10 -8.91 7.90
CA ALA A 71 8.73 -8.89 8.41
C ALA A 71 7.88 -7.75 7.85
N GLY A 72 8.39 -7.02 6.86
CA GLY A 72 7.69 -5.91 6.24
C GLY A 72 7.56 -4.69 7.14
N ILE A 73 6.68 -3.77 6.73
CA ILE A 73 6.47 -2.49 7.42
C ILE A 73 5.02 -2.32 7.84
N SER A 74 4.78 -1.62 8.94
CA SER A 74 3.41 -1.28 9.33
C SER A 74 2.81 -0.23 8.41
N SER A 75 1.49 -0.17 8.31
CA SER A 75 0.77 0.83 7.52
C SER A 75 1.20 2.26 7.85
N THR A 76 1.39 2.59 9.13
CA THR A 76 1.89 3.92 9.55
C THR A 76 3.26 4.25 8.98
N LYS A 77 4.18 3.27 8.94
CA LYS A 77 5.49 3.44 8.30
C LYS A 77 5.34 3.55 6.79
N LEU A 78 4.51 2.72 6.17
CA LEU A 78 4.23 2.79 4.74
C LEU A 78 3.70 4.17 4.32
N TYR A 79 2.79 4.78 5.10
CA TYR A 79 2.30 6.13 4.80
C TYR A 79 3.41 7.19 4.87
N ARG A 80 4.26 7.14 5.91
CA ARG A 80 5.42 8.05 6.03
C ARG A 80 6.40 7.86 4.88
N LEU A 81 6.71 6.61 4.55
CA LEU A 81 7.55 6.24 3.43
C LEU A 81 6.96 6.73 2.10
N THR A 82 5.67 6.52 1.86
CA THR A 82 4.98 6.96 0.64
C THR A 82 5.05 8.47 0.49
N ARG A 83 4.85 9.23 1.58
CA ARG A 83 5.05 10.69 1.57
C ARG A 83 6.48 11.08 1.22
N HIS A 84 7.45 10.44 1.86
CA HIS A 84 8.87 10.70 1.57
C HIS A 84 9.21 10.43 0.10
N LEU A 85 8.75 9.30 -0.44
CA LEU A 85 8.97 8.93 -1.83
C LEU A 85 8.23 9.85 -2.81
N ALA A 86 7.02 10.30 -2.45
CA ALA A 86 6.30 11.29 -3.25
C ALA A 86 7.09 12.59 -3.35
N GLU A 87 7.56 13.18 -2.24
CA GLU A 87 8.39 14.40 -2.23
C GLU A 87 9.67 14.26 -3.07
N ARG A 88 10.26 13.06 -3.12
CA ARG A 88 11.41 12.75 -3.99
C ARG A 88 10.99 12.66 -5.45
N ALA A 89 9.86 12.01 -5.74
CA ALA A 89 9.34 11.85 -7.08
C ALA A 89 8.87 13.18 -7.70
N GLU A 90 8.32 14.11 -6.90
CA GLU A 90 7.99 15.47 -7.37
C GLU A 90 9.21 16.19 -7.97
N ARG A 91 10.39 16.01 -7.36
CA ARG A 91 11.65 16.59 -7.86
C ARG A 91 12.13 15.96 -9.17
N LEU A 92 11.79 14.70 -9.41
CA LEU A 92 12.11 14.00 -10.64
C LEU A 92 11.12 14.31 -11.76
N GLY A 93 9.82 14.35 -11.43
CA GLY A 93 8.72 14.43 -12.39
C GLY A 93 8.13 15.82 -12.61
N ARG A 94 8.56 16.85 -11.86
CA ARG A 94 8.02 18.23 -11.93
C ARG A 94 6.49 18.32 -11.78
N CYS A 95 5.88 17.31 -11.15
CA CYS A 95 4.45 17.27 -10.88
C CYS A 95 4.26 17.19 -9.36
N LYS A 96 3.29 17.95 -8.84
CA LYS A 96 2.91 17.86 -7.43
C LYS A 96 2.18 16.55 -7.14
N LEU A 97 2.36 15.99 -5.97
CA LEU A 97 1.73 14.77 -5.50
C LEU A 97 1.02 15.02 -4.19
N VAL A 98 -0.19 14.47 -4.07
CA VAL A 98 -0.97 14.47 -2.84
C VAL A 98 -1.03 13.05 -2.32
N VAL A 99 -0.45 12.83 -1.14
CA VAL A 99 -0.54 11.57 -0.40
C VAL A 99 -1.38 11.83 0.83
N ARG A 100 -2.52 11.14 0.95
CA ARG A 100 -3.42 11.27 2.09
C ARG A 100 -3.80 9.92 2.65
N ARG A 101 -4.08 9.91 3.94
CA ARG A 101 -4.70 8.78 4.63
C ARG A 101 -6.09 9.20 5.08
N PRO A 102 -7.14 8.41 4.77
CA PRO A 102 -8.45 8.65 5.34
C PRO A 102 -8.44 8.58 6.88
N PRO A 103 -9.36 9.26 7.58
CA PRO A 103 -9.37 9.26 9.04
C PRO A 103 -9.52 7.84 9.60
N ASN A 104 -8.70 7.51 10.59
CA ASN A 104 -8.68 6.21 11.26
C ASN A 104 -9.92 6.04 12.15
N LYS A 105 -11.05 5.74 11.54
CA LYS A 105 -12.34 5.45 12.18
C LYS A 105 -12.76 4.04 11.84
N GLN A 106 -13.55 3.40 12.68
CA GLN A 106 -14.18 2.13 12.31
C GLN A 106 -15.10 2.37 11.11
N TRP A 107 -14.78 1.76 9.98
CA TRP A 107 -15.59 1.86 8.78
C TRP A 107 -16.46 0.63 8.60
N THR A 108 -17.67 0.86 8.11
CA THR A 108 -18.45 -0.20 7.50
C THR A 108 -17.77 -0.61 6.19
N ARG A 109 -17.98 -1.87 5.76
CA ARG A 109 -17.51 -2.35 4.46
C ARG A 109 -18.00 -1.44 3.31
N ALA A 110 -19.25 -1.00 3.36
CA ALA A 110 -19.81 -0.11 2.36
C ALA A 110 -19.03 1.22 2.27
N LYS A 111 -18.70 1.84 3.42
CA LYS A 111 -17.93 3.09 3.44
C LYS A 111 -16.51 2.91 2.93
N LEU A 112 -15.86 1.78 3.27
CA LEU A 112 -14.54 1.44 2.74
C LEU A 112 -14.55 1.36 1.21
N LEU A 113 -15.44 0.55 0.64
CA LEU A 113 -15.53 0.36 -0.81
C LEU A 113 -15.87 1.67 -1.53
N THR A 114 -16.83 2.44 -0.98
CA THR A 114 -17.19 3.75 -1.52
C THR A 114 -15.99 4.71 -1.51
N THR A 115 -15.18 4.71 -0.45
CA THR A 115 -14.01 5.59 -0.36
C THR A 115 -12.94 5.21 -1.38
N ILE A 116 -12.74 3.91 -1.64
CA ILE A 116 -11.85 3.43 -2.70
C ILE A 116 -12.37 3.86 -4.08
N ASP A 117 -13.67 3.66 -4.32
CA ASP A 117 -14.32 4.01 -5.60
C ASP A 117 -14.25 5.52 -5.87
N GLU A 118 -14.54 6.36 -4.88
CA GLU A 118 -14.43 7.82 -4.97
C GLU A 118 -12.99 8.26 -5.25
N ALA A 119 -12.02 7.71 -4.50
CA ALA A 119 -10.61 8.04 -4.71
C ALA A 119 -10.12 7.65 -6.11
N HIS A 120 -10.50 6.46 -6.58
CA HIS A 120 -10.17 6.00 -7.93
C HIS A 120 -10.84 6.88 -9.00
N GLY A 121 -12.12 7.20 -8.84
CA GLY A 121 -12.85 8.12 -9.73
C GLY A 121 -12.19 9.49 -9.85
N ASP A 122 -11.56 9.96 -8.76
CA ASP A 122 -10.77 11.19 -8.71
C ASP A 122 -9.38 11.08 -9.38
N GLY A 123 -9.04 9.95 -10.01
CA GLY A 123 -7.74 9.69 -10.63
C GLY A 123 -6.62 9.38 -9.64
N ALA A 124 -6.96 8.88 -8.45
CA ALA A 124 -5.97 8.48 -7.46
C ALA A 124 -5.70 6.96 -7.51
N ALA A 125 -4.44 6.58 -7.35
CA ALA A 125 -4.08 5.21 -6.99
C ALA A 125 -4.30 5.00 -5.48
N VAL A 126 -4.81 3.83 -5.11
CA VAL A 126 -5.13 3.53 -3.71
C VAL A 126 -4.27 2.36 -3.25
N ILE A 127 -3.26 2.66 -2.45
CA ILE A 127 -2.48 1.61 -1.76
C ILE A 127 -3.36 1.04 -0.65
N VAL A 128 -3.44 -0.29 -0.57
CA VAL A 128 -4.20 -1.01 0.46
C VAL A 128 -3.34 -2.10 1.08
N GLY A 129 -3.47 -2.28 2.39
CA GLY A 129 -3.02 -3.49 3.07
C GLY A 129 -4.10 -4.56 2.97
N LEU A 130 -3.74 -5.68 2.36
CA LEU A 130 -4.49 -6.93 2.43
C LEU A 130 -4.04 -7.65 3.70
N GLY A 131 -4.99 -8.16 4.47
CA GLY A 131 -4.75 -9.07 5.59
C GLY A 131 -5.62 -10.31 5.48
N ASN A 132 -5.61 -11.14 6.54
CA ASN A 132 -6.15 -12.50 6.58
C ASN A 132 -5.31 -13.48 5.74
N ARG A 133 -5.79 -13.87 4.56
CA ARG A 133 -5.14 -14.90 3.72
C ARG A 133 -3.86 -14.41 3.03
N TYR A 134 -3.66 -13.10 2.99
CA TYR A 134 -2.56 -12.49 2.25
C TYR A 134 -2.15 -11.21 2.96
N ASP A 135 -1.06 -11.24 3.74
CA ASP A 135 -0.52 -10.08 4.47
C ASP A 135 0.42 -9.29 3.54
N HIS A 136 -0.16 -8.41 2.73
CA HIS A 136 0.54 -7.77 1.60
C HIS A 136 0.04 -6.35 1.34
N PHE A 137 0.94 -5.45 0.94
CA PHE A 137 0.54 -4.15 0.42
C PHE A 137 0.50 -4.16 -1.10
N THR A 138 -0.62 -3.69 -1.66
CA THR A 138 -0.84 -3.63 -3.10
C THR A 138 -1.44 -2.28 -3.49
N VAL A 139 -1.62 -2.03 -4.78
CA VAL A 139 -2.16 -0.79 -5.32
C VAL A 139 -3.39 -1.06 -6.18
N ILE A 140 -4.53 -0.52 -5.79
CA ILE A 140 -5.71 -0.49 -6.65
C ILE A 140 -5.53 0.62 -7.69
N VAL A 141 -5.63 0.25 -8.95
CA VAL A 141 -5.45 1.13 -10.12
C VAL A 141 -6.62 1.09 -11.09
N GLY A 142 -7.65 0.29 -10.79
CA GLY A 142 -8.79 0.12 -11.65
C GLY A 142 -9.98 -0.52 -10.96
N VAL A 143 -11.15 -0.30 -11.54
CA VAL A 143 -12.43 -0.91 -11.19
C VAL A 143 -12.99 -1.55 -12.43
N TRP A 144 -13.31 -2.84 -12.37
CA TRP A 144 -13.95 -3.56 -13.47
C TRP A 144 -15.09 -4.43 -12.94
N GLY A 145 -16.34 -4.02 -13.20
CA GLY A 145 -17.52 -4.68 -12.63
C GLY A 145 -17.42 -4.80 -11.11
N ALA A 146 -17.38 -6.05 -10.61
CA ALA A 146 -17.24 -6.35 -9.18
C ALA A 146 -15.79 -6.52 -8.70
N ARG A 147 -14.78 -6.19 -9.52
CA ARG A 147 -13.36 -6.38 -9.24
C ARG A 147 -12.62 -5.04 -9.04
N TYR A 148 -11.59 -5.08 -8.21
CA TYR A 148 -10.52 -4.08 -8.19
C TYR A 148 -9.31 -4.66 -8.91
N LEU A 149 -8.75 -3.88 -9.84
CA LEU A 149 -7.52 -4.22 -10.56
C LEU A 149 -6.32 -3.78 -9.72
N LEU A 150 -5.33 -4.65 -9.60
CA LEU A 150 -4.19 -4.48 -8.72
C LEU A 150 -2.90 -4.32 -9.53
N PHE A 151 -2.07 -3.38 -9.09
CA PHE A 151 -0.72 -3.16 -9.58
C PHE A 151 0.27 -3.69 -8.54
N ASP A 152 0.27 -5.02 -8.46
CA ASP A 152 0.78 -5.79 -7.34
C ASP A 152 2.22 -6.26 -7.55
N SER A 153 3.05 -6.13 -6.51
CA SER A 153 4.43 -6.63 -6.55
C SER A 153 4.55 -8.14 -6.33
N GLY A 154 3.51 -8.77 -5.79
CA GLY A 154 3.37 -10.22 -5.61
C GLY A 154 2.60 -10.93 -6.73
N ARG A 155 2.37 -10.25 -7.86
CA ARG A 155 1.70 -10.75 -9.09
C ARG A 155 0.18 -10.96 -8.98
N MET A 156 -0.48 -10.54 -7.90
CA MET A 156 -1.94 -10.58 -7.85
C MET A 156 -2.54 -9.52 -8.78
N GLN A 157 -3.36 -9.93 -9.74
CA GLN A 157 -3.87 -9.01 -10.76
C GLN A 157 -5.17 -8.30 -10.34
N TRP A 158 -6.00 -8.95 -9.52
CA TRP A 158 -7.29 -8.41 -9.10
C TRP A 158 -7.83 -9.09 -7.83
N ILE A 159 -8.78 -8.41 -7.18
CA ILE A 159 -9.60 -8.97 -6.09
C ILE A 159 -11.07 -8.64 -6.31
N THR A 160 -11.98 -9.53 -5.90
CA THR A 160 -13.41 -9.19 -5.93
C THR A 160 -13.78 -8.31 -4.74
N ARG A 161 -14.67 -7.34 -4.95
CA ARG A 161 -15.26 -6.53 -3.87
C ARG A 161 -15.92 -7.41 -2.82
N GLU A 162 -16.52 -8.52 -3.23
CA GLU A 162 -17.14 -9.50 -2.33
C GLU A 162 -16.11 -10.23 -1.45
N SER A 163 -14.88 -10.43 -1.91
CA SER A 163 -13.84 -11.03 -1.08
C SER A 163 -13.28 -10.09 0.00
N ILE A 164 -13.67 -8.81 0.01
CA ILE A 164 -13.16 -7.78 0.93
C ILE A 164 -14.09 -7.59 2.14
N GLY A 165 -13.49 -7.60 3.33
CA GLY A 165 -14.11 -7.17 4.59
C GLY A 165 -13.25 -6.19 5.39
N THR A 166 -13.74 -5.76 6.55
CA THR A 166 -13.05 -4.86 7.50
C THR A 166 -12.55 -5.63 8.74
N ASP A 167 -12.04 -4.95 9.77
CA ASP A 167 -11.27 -5.48 10.91
C ASP A 167 -11.78 -6.77 11.60
N LYS A 168 -13.10 -7.04 11.58
CA LYS A 168 -13.70 -8.24 12.20
C LYS A 168 -14.25 -9.25 11.19
N SER A 169 -13.98 -9.06 9.90
CA SER A 169 -14.55 -9.88 8.84
C SER A 169 -13.77 -11.18 8.63
N LYS A 170 -14.50 -12.28 8.42
CA LYS A 170 -13.95 -13.58 7.99
C LYS A 170 -13.82 -13.70 6.47
N ARG A 171 -14.04 -12.61 5.72
CA ARG A 171 -13.86 -12.61 4.26
C ARG A 171 -12.38 -12.84 3.91
N ARG A 172 -12.13 -13.31 2.69
CA ARG A 172 -10.79 -13.72 2.20
C ARG A 172 -9.74 -12.64 2.46
N PHE A 173 -10.07 -11.38 2.20
CA PHE A 173 -9.19 -10.23 2.44
C PHE A 173 -9.79 -9.29 3.47
N ARG A 174 -8.98 -8.94 4.48
CA ARG A 174 -9.28 -7.86 5.42
C ARG A 174 -8.56 -6.60 4.97
N LEU A 175 -9.30 -5.51 4.79
CA LEU A 175 -8.75 -4.17 4.58
C LEU A 175 -9.17 -3.29 5.75
N ALA A 176 -8.19 -2.84 6.54
CA ALA A 176 -8.45 -1.86 7.60
C ALA A 176 -8.38 -0.43 7.03
N PRO A 177 -9.20 0.52 7.52
CA PRO A 177 -9.09 1.92 7.12
C PRO A 177 -7.70 2.53 7.34
N SER A 178 -6.98 2.06 8.37
CA SER A 178 -5.59 2.44 8.65
C SER A 178 -4.60 2.04 7.55
N ASP A 179 -4.98 1.08 6.72
CA ASP A 179 -4.14 0.47 5.69
C ASP A 179 -4.40 1.06 4.31
N VAL A 180 -5.36 2.00 4.20
CA VAL A 180 -5.67 2.73 2.99
C VAL A 180 -4.81 4.00 2.90
N ILE A 181 -4.07 4.14 1.79
CA ILE A 181 -3.31 5.36 1.46
C ILE A 181 -3.70 5.75 0.03
N ILE A 182 -4.13 7.00 -0.13
CA ILE A 182 -4.56 7.53 -1.41
C ILE A 182 -3.44 8.42 -1.95
N VAL A 183 -2.99 8.11 -3.16
CA VAL A 183 -1.93 8.81 -3.88
C VAL A 183 -2.55 9.40 -5.14
N LYS A 184 -2.45 10.72 -5.32
CA LYS A 184 -2.99 11.43 -6.49
C LYS A 184 -1.95 12.41 -6.99
N GLY A 185 -1.81 12.58 -8.30
CA GLY A 185 -1.01 13.68 -8.82
C GLY A 185 -1.79 15.00 -8.90
N GLY A 186 -1.05 16.09 -9.08
CA GLY A 186 -1.59 17.45 -9.16
C GLY A 186 -2.38 17.69 -10.44
N ALA A 187 -2.87 18.91 -10.63
CA ALA A 187 -3.65 19.27 -11.82
C ALA A 187 -2.94 18.95 -13.15
N ASP A 188 -1.60 18.96 -13.15
CA ASP A 188 -0.77 18.66 -14.32
C ASP A 188 -0.67 17.16 -14.64
N SER A 189 -0.97 16.29 -13.66
CA SER A 189 -1.12 14.86 -13.93
C SER A 189 -2.56 14.60 -14.39
N SER A 190 -2.74 14.43 -15.71
CA SER A 190 -4.01 13.99 -16.28
C SER A 190 -4.25 12.48 -16.09
N ALA A 191 -3.94 11.96 -14.89
CA ALA A 191 -4.14 10.57 -14.49
C ALA A 191 -5.63 10.20 -14.32
N SER A 192 -6.54 11.04 -14.83
CA SER A 192 -7.98 10.78 -14.89
C SER A 192 -8.22 9.36 -15.41
N PRO A 193 -9.08 8.57 -14.75
CA PRO A 193 -9.37 7.22 -15.19
C PRO A 193 -9.90 7.26 -16.62
N ALA A 194 -9.40 6.39 -17.47
CA ALA A 194 -10.00 6.17 -18.78
C ALA A 194 -11.11 5.12 -18.65
N PRO A 195 -12.18 5.22 -19.48
CA PRO A 195 -13.07 4.09 -19.69
C PRO A 195 -12.24 2.84 -20.01
N TYR A 196 -12.56 1.75 -19.34
CA TYR A 196 -11.95 0.47 -19.65
C TYR A 196 -12.67 -0.14 -20.86
N ASP A 197 -11.92 -0.39 -21.93
CA ASP A 197 -12.43 -0.87 -23.23
C ASP A 197 -12.66 -2.40 -23.27
N GLY A 198 -12.42 -3.08 -22.15
CA GLY A 198 -12.58 -4.53 -22.04
C GLY A 198 -11.29 -5.32 -22.26
N ASN A 199 -10.24 -4.70 -22.81
CA ASN A 199 -8.95 -5.36 -22.99
C ASN A 199 -8.12 -5.28 -21.71
N TRP A 200 -7.70 -6.44 -21.22
CA TRP A 200 -6.75 -6.54 -20.11
C TRP A 200 -5.50 -5.71 -20.40
N PRO A 201 -4.98 -4.95 -19.42
CA PRO A 201 -3.67 -4.35 -19.56
C PRO A 201 -2.67 -5.46 -19.89
N PRO A 202 -1.64 -5.20 -20.69
CA PRO A 202 -0.73 -6.24 -21.16
C PRO A 202 0.05 -6.96 -20.04
N TRP A 203 0.01 -6.48 -18.79
CA TRP A 203 0.56 -7.17 -17.61
C TRP A 203 -0.44 -8.11 -16.92
N ALA A 204 -1.73 -7.97 -17.18
CA ALA A 204 -2.74 -8.84 -16.62
C ALA A 204 -2.94 -9.99 -17.62
N GLU A 205 -2.51 -11.18 -17.20
CA GLU A 205 -2.75 -12.42 -17.93
C GLU A 205 -4.25 -12.73 -17.97
N ASP A 206 -4.72 -13.37 -19.04
CA ASP A 206 -6.14 -13.73 -19.21
C ASP A 206 -6.62 -14.77 -18.19
N GLU A 207 -5.70 -15.58 -17.67
CA GLU A 207 -5.95 -16.61 -16.68
C GLU A 207 -5.64 -16.05 -15.28
N PRO A 208 -6.57 -16.11 -14.31
CA PRO A 208 -6.24 -15.78 -12.94
C PRO A 208 -5.12 -16.70 -12.48
N VAL A 209 -4.03 -16.11 -11.96
CA VAL A 209 -3.15 -16.86 -11.06
C VAL A 209 -3.99 -17.17 -9.83
N GLU A 210 -4.68 -18.31 -9.84
CA GLU A 210 -5.23 -18.88 -8.63
C GLU A 210 -4.02 -19.14 -7.74
N LEU A 211 -3.88 -18.32 -6.69
CA LEU A 211 -2.99 -18.68 -5.58
C LEU A 211 -3.47 -20.04 -5.11
N GLU A 212 -2.75 -21.10 -5.50
CA GLU A 212 -3.01 -22.47 -5.07
C GLU A 212 -3.17 -22.45 -3.55
N THR A 213 -4.37 -22.81 -3.10
CA THR A 213 -4.79 -22.67 -1.71
C THR A 213 -4.25 -23.78 -0.80
N GLU A 214 -3.26 -24.55 -1.22
CA GLU A 214 -2.70 -25.66 -0.46
C GLU A 214 -1.50 -25.21 0.37
N GLY A 215 -1.79 -24.37 1.36
CA GLY A 215 -0.88 -24.12 2.46
C GLY A 215 -1.73 -23.85 3.69
N ASP A 216 -1.78 -24.82 4.60
CA ASP A 216 -2.29 -24.55 5.95
C ASP A 216 -1.63 -23.28 6.49
N PRO A 217 -2.37 -22.42 7.21
CA PRO A 217 -1.72 -21.30 7.89
C PRO A 217 -0.57 -21.87 8.72
N ILE A 218 0.65 -21.37 8.48
CA ILE A 218 1.83 -21.68 9.30
C ILE A 218 1.51 -21.19 10.71
N THR A 219 0.89 -22.05 11.52
CA THR A 219 0.47 -21.77 12.90
C THR A 219 1.62 -22.01 13.87
N THR A 220 2.68 -22.68 13.41
CA THR A 220 3.92 -22.92 14.14
C THR A 220 5.12 -22.46 13.30
N PRO A 221 5.95 -21.53 13.80
CA PRO A 221 7.23 -21.24 13.17
C PRO A 221 8.09 -22.51 13.17
N PRO A 222 8.82 -22.81 12.09
CA PRO A 222 9.64 -24.01 12.00
C PRO A 222 10.75 -24.00 13.07
N ASP A 223 11.09 -25.19 13.57
CA ASP A 223 11.94 -25.41 14.76
C ASP A 223 13.37 -24.84 14.66
N TRP A 224 13.79 -24.37 13.47
CA TRP A 224 15.08 -23.73 13.24
C TRP A 224 15.06 -22.21 13.47
N LEU A 225 13.88 -21.59 13.64
CA LEU A 225 13.77 -20.19 14.04
C LEU A 225 13.96 -20.07 15.56
N PRO A 226 14.93 -19.29 16.06
CA PRO A 226 15.07 -19.05 17.49
C PRO A 226 13.78 -18.44 18.02
N ALA A 227 13.32 -18.91 19.18
CA ALA A 227 12.12 -18.39 19.83
C ALA A 227 12.26 -16.86 19.99
N VAL A 228 11.50 -16.11 19.19
CA VAL A 228 11.43 -14.66 19.33
C VAL A 228 10.68 -14.42 20.64
N THR A 229 11.43 -14.14 21.71
CA THR A 229 10.87 -13.65 22.96
C THR A 229 10.13 -12.36 22.62
N ARG A 230 8.80 -12.42 22.55
CA ARG A 230 7.97 -11.22 22.47
C ARG A 230 8.29 -10.43 23.74
N GLN A 231 9.07 -9.36 23.62
CA GLN A 231 9.15 -8.38 24.69
C GLN A 231 7.71 -7.93 24.96
N PRO A 232 7.22 -8.04 26.21
CA PRO A 232 5.92 -7.51 26.55
C PRO A 232 5.92 -6.01 26.21
N PRO A 233 4.77 -5.44 25.82
CA PRO A 233 4.67 -4.01 25.60
C PRO A 233 5.17 -3.30 26.85
N GLU A 234 6.21 -2.49 26.72
CA GLU A 234 6.70 -1.65 27.81
C GLU A 234 5.51 -0.91 28.40
N ALA A 235 5.23 -1.18 29.67
CA ALA A 235 4.25 -0.44 30.42
C ALA A 235 4.58 1.05 30.27
N ARG A 236 3.65 1.81 29.68
CA ARG A 236 3.74 3.27 29.63
C ARG A 236 4.03 3.75 31.05
N ARG A 237 5.25 4.23 31.29
CA ARG A 237 5.56 4.98 32.51
C ARG A 237 4.66 6.21 32.49
N ASP A 238 3.71 6.22 33.41
CA ASP A 238 2.84 7.35 33.72
C ASP A 238 3.73 8.46 34.30
N ASN A 239 4.19 9.38 33.45
CA ASN A 239 4.88 10.60 33.89
C ASN A 239 3.83 11.55 34.48
N ARG A 240 3.32 11.23 35.67
CA ARG A 240 2.69 12.22 36.54
C ARG A 240 3.79 13.09 37.12
N ARG A 241 3.79 14.34 36.66
CA ARG A 241 4.42 15.49 37.31
C ARG A 241 4.20 15.42 38.83
N THR A 242 5.31 15.35 39.56
CA THR A 242 5.35 15.81 40.95
C THR A 242 5.21 17.33 40.93
N GLU A 243 4.12 17.82 41.51
CA GLU A 243 3.95 19.23 41.87
C GLU A 243 4.94 19.56 43.00
N HIS A 244 5.71 20.63 42.81
CA HIS A 244 6.52 21.24 43.87
C HIS A 244 5.59 22.06 44.77
N PRO A 245 5.63 21.91 46.10
CA PRO A 245 5.00 22.86 47.00
C PRO A 245 5.86 24.13 47.06
N SER A 246 5.25 25.25 46.68
CA SER A 246 5.74 26.59 46.99
C SER A 246 5.63 26.80 48.51
N SER A 247 6.78 26.89 49.17
CA SER A 247 6.90 27.50 50.50
C SER A 247 6.96 29.01 50.34
N GLU A 248 5.89 29.71 50.71
CA GLU A 248 5.96 31.14 51.05
C GLU A 248 6.35 31.27 52.52
N GLY A 249 7.45 31.99 52.73
CA GLY A 249 7.81 32.72 53.94
C GLY A 249 8.22 34.12 53.53
#